data_AF-A0A4R4E7N7-F1
#
_entry.id   AF-A0A4R4E7N7-F1
#
_cell.length_a   1.000
_cell.length_b   1.000
_cell.length_c   1.000
_cell.angle_alpha   90.00
_cell.angle_beta   90.00
_cell.angle_gamma   90.00
#
_symmetry.space_group_name_H-M   'P 1'
#
loop_
_entity.id
_entity.type
_entity.pdbx_description
1 polymer ?
#
loop_
_entity_poly.entity_id
_entity_poly.type
_entity_poly.pdbx_seq_one_letter_code
_entity_poly.pdbx_strand_id
1 'polypeptide(L)'
;MKTALLWALCLLPAFSFAQKIKISKGRVSVDGRPSFRYEKDGCGIGYGNCDYQVYDTAGNRVLRIVQKSRHVRVTPQNSSGTETYLEFIFLQSRQVAWVDDVTPWERRVVNYIAKNHLFVNGKLDEAAVDEFLLVHGEEAQRRH
;
A
#
# COMPACT_ATOMS: atom_id res chain seq x y z
N MET A 1 4.56 39.52 44.73
CA MET A 1 3.86 38.40 44.05
C MET A 1 4.24 38.46 42.58
N LYS A 2 5.05 37.49 42.11
CA LYS A 2 5.54 37.38 40.73
C LYS A 2 4.81 36.22 40.08
N THR A 3 3.86 36.50 39.20
CA THR A 3 3.18 35.49 38.37
C THR A 3 3.08 36.03 36.96
N ALA A 4 4.11 35.77 36.16
CA ALA A 4 4.06 35.90 34.71
C ALA A 4 5.13 35.00 34.12
N LEU A 5 4.86 33.71 34.06
CA LEU A 5 5.56 32.80 33.16
C LEU A 5 4.63 31.62 32.86
N LEU A 6 4.72 31.12 31.63
CA LEU A 6 4.09 29.89 31.12
C LEU A 6 2.69 30.01 30.51
N TRP A 7 2.55 30.79 29.43
CA TRP A 7 1.52 30.51 28.40
C TRP A 7 2.10 30.80 27.00
N ALA A 8 3.16 30.08 26.64
CA ALA A 8 3.61 29.92 25.26
C ALA A 8 3.58 28.42 24.93
N LEU A 9 2.39 27.82 25.04
CA LEU A 9 2.16 26.46 24.60
C LEU A 9 2.22 26.48 23.07
N CYS A 10 3.31 25.94 22.53
CA CYS A 10 3.60 25.80 21.12
C CYS A 10 2.39 25.24 20.33
N LEU A 11 1.63 26.13 19.71
CA LEU A 11 0.87 25.85 18.50
C LEU A 11 1.90 25.63 17.38
N LEU A 12 2.60 24.49 17.40
CA LEU A 12 3.31 24.03 16.21
C LEU A 12 2.22 23.57 15.23
N PRO A 13 2.01 24.28 14.11
CA PRO A 13 1.16 23.75 13.07
C PRO A 13 1.76 22.40 12.66
N ALA A 14 1.00 21.33 12.83
CA ALA A 14 1.37 20.03 12.32
C ALA A 14 1.42 20.16 10.80
N PHE A 15 2.59 20.49 10.27
CA PHE A 15 2.87 20.41 8.85
C PHE A 15 2.76 18.94 8.48
N SER A 16 1.58 18.54 8.03
CA SER A 16 1.37 17.27 7.35
C SER A 16 2.08 17.36 6.00
N PHE A 17 3.41 17.17 6.01
CA PHE A 17 4.19 17.08 4.79
C PHE A 17 3.71 15.85 4.03
N ALA A 18 2.97 16.07 2.94
CA ALA A 18 2.60 14.99 2.03
C ALA A 18 3.88 14.33 1.51
N GLN A 19 4.04 13.02 1.78
CA GLN A 19 5.21 12.26 1.35
C GLN A 19 5.43 12.41 -0.16
N LYS A 20 6.64 12.81 -0.55
CA LYS A 20 7.01 12.99 -1.95
C LYS A 20 7.46 11.65 -2.53
N ILE A 21 6.57 11.04 -3.30
CA ILE A 21 6.83 9.76 -3.96
C ILE A 21 7.34 9.99 -5.38
N LYS A 22 8.54 9.45 -5.68
CA LYS A 22 9.14 9.46 -7.02
C LYS A 22 9.29 8.04 -7.54
N ILE A 23 8.80 7.81 -8.76
CA ILE A 23 8.90 6.55 -9.48
C ILE A 23 9.82 6.78 -10.68
N SER A 24 10.85 5.95 -10.84
CA SER A 24 11.78 6.02 -11.97
C SER A 24 12.24 4.63 -12.37
N LYS A 25 11.81 4.15 -13.55
CA LYS A 25 12.17 2.84 -14.10
C LYS A 25 11.98 1.69 -13.09
N GLY A 26 10.79 1.62 -12.46
CA GLY A 26 10.46 0.60 -11.45
C GLY A 26 11.13 0.80 -10.08
N ARG A 27 11.93 1.85 -9.87
CA ARG A 27 12.48 2.19 -8.56
C ARG A 27 11.65 3.28 -7.90
N VAL A 28 11.38 3.12 -6.61
CA VAL A 28 10.58 4.04 -5.80
C VAL A 28 11.46 4.69 -4.75
N SER A 29 11.35 6.02 -4.65
CA SER A 29 11.85 6.77 -3.51
C SER A 29 10.74 7.57 -2.84
N VAL A 30 10.82 7.63 -1.52
CA VAL A 30 9.90 8.39 -0.65
C VAL A 30 10.74 9.45 0.05
N ASP A 31 10.37 10.72 -0.12
CA ASP A 31 11.08 11.88 0.43
C ASP A 31 12.57 11.90 0.06
N GLY A 32 12.86 11.47 -1.18
CA GLY A 32 14.22 11.41 -1.71
C GLY A 32 15.04 10.20 -1.27
N ARG A 33 14.54 9.36 -0.37
CA ARG A 33 15.21 8.14 0.10
C ARG A 33 14.75 6.91 -0.70
N PRO A 34 15.66 6.01 -1.13
CA PRO A 34 15.27 4.74 -1.74
C PRO A 34 14.36 3.94 -0.80
N SER A 35 13.26 3.40 -1.34
CA SER A 35 12.26 2.67 -0.54
C SER A 35 12.10 1.23 -1.02
N PHE A 36 11.73 1.03 -2.29
CA PHE A 36 11.62 -0.31 -2.87
C PHE A 36 11.77 -0.25 -4.40
N ARG A 37 11.86 -1.42 -5.02
CA ARG A 37 11.78 -1.61 -6.46
C ARG A 37 10.59 -2.50 -6.77
N TYR A 38 9.99 -2.34 -7.94
CA TYR A 38 8.99 -3.27 -8.43
C TYR A 38 9.22 -3.55 -9.92
N GLU A 39 8.78 -4.73 -10.31
CA GLU A 39 8.53 -5.12 -11.68
C GLU A 39 7.02 -5.29 -11.83
N LYS A 40 6.49 -4.98 -13.01
CA LYS A 40 5.08 -5.19 -13.31
C LYS A 40 4.94 -6.00 -14.58
N ASP A 41 3.98 -6.90 -14.57
CA ASP A 41 3.49 -7.60 -15.75
C ASP A 41 2.00 -7.28 -15.95
N GLY A 42 1.61 -7.12 -17.21
CA GLY A 42 0.31 -6.56 -17.56
C GLY A 42 0.16 -5.08 -17.21
N CYS A 43 -1.03 -4.68 -16.74
CA CYS A 43 -1.38 -3.29 -16.38
C CYS A 43 -1.41 -2.24 -17.51
N GLY A 44 -1.30 -2.66 -18.76
CA GLY A 44 -1.47 -1.80 -19.94
C GLY A 44 -2.90 -1.80 -20.47
N ILE A 45 -3.20 -0.88 -21.38
CA ILE A 45 -4.47 -0.90 -22.15
C ILE A 45 -4.58 -2.24 -22.88
N GLY A 46 -5.67 -2.99 -22.63
CA GLY A 46 -5.91 -4.31 -23.23
C GLY A 46 -5.40 -5.52 -22.41
N TYR A 47 -4.71 -5.31 -21.29
CA TYR A 47 -4.32 -6.39 -20.38
C TYR A 47 -5.34 -6.50 -19.24
N GLY A 48 -5.88 -7.71 -19.03
CA GLY A 48 -6.96 -7.94 -18.07
C GLY A 48 -6.53 -8.01 -16.61
N ASN A 49 -5.29 -8.40 -16.33
CA ASN A 49 -4.79 -8.60 -14.97
C ASN A 49 -3.45 -7.89 -14.76
N CYS A 50 -3.32 -7.28 -13.60
CA CYS A 50 -2.08 -6.68 -13.10
C CYS A 50 -1.34 -7.62 -12.16
N ASP A 51 -0.03 -7.76 -12.35
CA ASP A 51 0.87 -8.45 -11.41
C ASP A 51 2.07 -7.56 -11.11
N TYR A 52 2.31 -7.30 -9.83
CA TYR A 52 3.47 -6.56 -9.34
C TYR A 52 4.34 -7.45 -8.47
N GLN A 53 5.61 -7.56 -8.85
CA GLN A 53 6.65 -8.19 -8.04
C GLN A 53 7.44 -7.09 -7.34
N VAL A 54 7.39 -7.04 -6.01
CA VAL A 54 7.99 -5.98 -5.20
C VAL A 54 9.21 -6.50 -4.46
N TYR A 55 10.28 -5.71 -4.52
CA TYR A 55 11.60 -6.02 -4.02
C TYR A 55 12.08 -4.96 -3.04
N ASP A 56 12.77 -5.39 -1.99
CA ASP A 56 13.50 -4.48 -1.10
C ASP A 56 14.71 -3.85 -1.84
N THR A 57 15.40 -2.91 -1.19
CA THR A 57 16.57 -2.25 -1.79
C THR A 57 17.80 -3.16 -1.91
N ALA A 58 17.82 -4.30 -1.21
CA ALA A 58 18.86 -5.31 -1.35
C ALA A 58 18.60 -6.25 -2.55
N GLY A 59 17.41 -6.18 -3.15
CA GLY A 59 17.01 -6.99 -4.30
C GLY A 59 16.24 -8.25 -3.93
N ASN A 60 15.90 -8.47 -2.66
CA ASN A 60 15.08 -9.59 -2.25
C ASN A 60 13.63 -9.33 -2.63
N ARG A 61 12.98 -10.32 -3.23
CA ARG A 61 11.55 -10.26 -3.51
C ARG A 61 10.79 -10.52 -2.21
N VAL A 62 9.98 -9.55 -1.77
CA VAL A 62 9.36 -9.58 -0.44
C VAL A 62 7.83 -9.53 -0.48
N LEU A 63 7.26 -8.99 -1.56
CA LEU A 63 5.81 -8.81 -1.71
C LEU A 63 5.42 -9.05 -3.17
N ARG A 64 4.31 -9.74 -3.40
CA ARG A 64 3.65 -9.84 -4.70
C ARG A 64 2.26 -9.26 -4.59
N ILE A 65 1.84 -8.46 -5.56
CA ILE A 65 0.50 -7.87 -5.61
C ILE A 65 -0.16 -8.28 -6.91
N VAL A 66 -1.29 -8.98 -6.84
CA VAL A 66 -2.01 -9.45 -8.03
C VAL A 66 -3.43 -8.95 -8.05
N GLN A 67 -3.88 -8.50 -9.22
CA GLN A 67 -5.28 -8.20 -9.44
C GLN A 67 -6.07 -9.51 -9.56
N LYS A 68 -7.16 -9.58 -8.82
CA LYS A 68 -8.10 -10.69 -8.81
C LYS A 68 -9.52 -10.14 -8.98
N SER A 69 -10.44 -11.03 -9.33
CA SER A 69 -11.86 -10.73 -9.35
C SER A 69 -12.60 -11.81 -8.57
N ARG A 70 -13.67 -11.42 -7.88
CA ARG A 70 -14.60 -12.32 -7.20
C ARG A 70 -16.03 -12.05 -7.66
N HIS A 71 -16.86 -13.08 -7.59
CA HIS A 71 -18.30 -12.89 -7.79
C HIS A 71 -18.92 -12.25 -6.56
N VAL A 72 -19.74 -11.24 -6.79
CA VAL A 72 -20.52 -10.54 -5.76
C VAL A 72 -21.98 -10.50 -6.18
N ARG A 73 -22.87 -10.22 -5.23
CA ARG A 73 -24.29 -10.07 -5.53
C ARG A 73 -24.49 -8.96 -6.55
N VAL A 74 -25.24 -9.26 -7.62
CA VAL A 74 -25.63 -8.27 -8.63
C VAL A 74 -26.49 -7.20 -7.96
N THR A 75 -26.11 -5.94 -8.14
CA THR A 75 -26.85 -4.77 -7.68
C THR A 75 -27.06 -3.80 -8.84
N PRO A 76 -27.99 -2.83 -8.76
CA PRO A 76 -28.10 -1.79 -9.78
C PRO A 76 -26.79 -1.03 -10.02
N GLN A 77 -25.93 -0.91 -9.00
CA GLN A 77 -24.62 -0.27 -9.05
C GLN A 77 -23.52 -1.20 -9.58
N ASN A 78 -23.69 -2.52 -9.49
CA ASN A 78 -22.78 -3.53 -10.06
C ASN A 78 -23.56 -4.62 -10.79
N SER A 79 -23.93 -4.31 -12.04
CA SER A 79 -24.66 -5.22 -12.93
C SER A 79 -23.83 -6.42 -13.39
N SER A 80 -22.50 -6.32 -13.33
CA SER A 80 -21.60 -7.41 -13.72
C SER A 80 -21.53 -8.55 -12.71
N GLY A 81 -21.96 -8.32 -11.46
CA GLY A 81 -21.80 -9.28 -10.37
C GLY A 81 -20.34 -9.67 -10.11
N THR A 82 -19.40 -8.81 -10.51
CA THR A 82 -17.97 -9.05 -10.38
C THR A 82 -17.32 -7.85 -9.72
N GLU A 83 -16.47 -8.11 -8.74
CA GLU A 83 -15.69 -7.10 -8.04
C GLU A 83 -14.20 -7.42 -8.17
N THR A 84 -13.41 -6.41 -8.54
CA THR A 84 -11.96 -6.53 -8.67
C THR A 84 -11.30 -6.05 -7.40
N TYR A 85 -10.30 -6.79 -6.93
CA TYR A 85 -9.47 -6.42 -5.78
C TYR A 85 -8.00 -6.72 -6.05
N LEU A 86 -7.13 -6.15 -5.23
CA LEU A 86 -5.71 -6.45 -5.19
C LEU A 86 -5.43 -7.40 -4.03
N GLU A 87 -4.75 -8.50 -4.33
CA GLU A 87 -4.27 -9.45 -3.34
C GLU A 87 -2.78 -9.17 -3.07
N PHE A 88 -2.48 -8.76 -1.84
CA PHE A 88 -1.12 -8.52 -1.33
C PHE A 88 -0.62 -9.80 -0.67
N ILE A 89 0.43 -10.40 -1.22
CA ILE A 89 1.03 -11.66 -0.74
C ILE A 89 2.42 -11.35 -0.17
N PHE A 90 2.52 -11.34 1.15
CA PHE A 90 3.78 -11.12 1.87
C PHE A 90 4.59 -12.42 1.89
N LEU A 91 5.69 -12.47 1.15
CA LEU A 91 6.33 -13.74 0.80
C LEU A 91 7.05 -14.40 1.98
N GLN A 92 7.60 -13.60 2.90
CA GLN A 92 8.32 -14.10 4.07
C GLN A 92 7.38 -14.75 5.09
N SER A 93 6.26 -14.10 5.40
CA SER A 93 5.26 -14.61 6.35
C SER A 93 4.22 -15.53 5.71
N ARG A 94 4.11 -15.54 4.37
CA ARG A 94 3.07 -16.23 3.58
C ARG A 94 1.64 -15.77 3.91
N GLN A 95 1.50 -14.57 4.47
CA GLN A 95 0.22 -13.97 4.77
C GLN A 95 -0.33 -13.22 3.56
N VAL A 96 -1.65 -13.12 3.50
CA VAL A 96 -2.39 -12.52 2.38
C VAL A 96 -3.36 -11.46 2.90
N ALA A 97 -3.42 -10.34 2.20
CA ALA A 97 -4.40 -9.28 2.40
C ALA A 97 -5.14 -8.95 1.10
N TRP A 98 -6.42 -8.59 1.21
CA TRP A 98 -7.27 -8.22 0.09
C TRP A 98 -7.66 -6.75 0.20
N VAL A 99 -7.48 -6.02 -0.90
CA VAL A 99 -7.68 -4.57 -0.96
C VAL A 99 -8.55 -4.24 -2.18
N ASP A 100 -9.77 -3.79 -1.96
CA ASP A 100 -10.77 -3.47 -2.98
C ASP A 100 -10.86 -1.97 -3.31
N ASP A 101 -10.32 -1.09 -2.46
CA ASP A 101 -10.36 0.36 -2.60
C ASP A 101 -9.20 0.96 -3.44
N VAL A 102 -8.36 0.11 -4.02
CA VAL A 102 -7.19 0.53 -4.80
C VAL A 102 -7.29 0.06 -6.25
N THR A 103 -7.27 1.02 -7.17
CA THR A 103 -7.17 0.68 -8.59
C THR A 103 -5.79 0.09 -8.92
N PRO A 104 -5.71 -0.91 -9.82
CA PRO A 104 -4.49 -1.68 -10.05
C PRO A 104 -3.40 -0.90 -10.81
N TRP A 105 -3.54 0.41 -10.99
CA TRP A 105 -2.60 1.26 -11.72
C TRP A 105 -1.33 1.49 -10.91
N GLU A 106 -0.18 1.47 -11.59
CA GLU A 106 1.15 1.55 -10.99
C GLU A 106 1.28 2.63 -9.92
N ARG A 107 0.91 3.88 -10.26
CA ARG A 107 1.03 5.01 -9.32
C ARG A 107 0.13 4.84 -8.09
N ARG A 108 -1.03 4.19 -8.24
CA ARG A 108 -1.98 3.96 -7.15
C ARG A 108 -1.46 2.90 -6.20
N VAL A 109 -1.00 1.78 -6.74
CA VAL A 109 -0.36 0.69 -5.97
C VAL A 109 0.87 1.21 -5.22
N VAL A 110 1.78 1.91 -5.90
CA VAL A 110 2.99 2.46 -5.27
C VAL A 110 2.65 3.45 -4.16
N ASN A 111 1.69 4.35 -4.40
CA ASN A 111 1.24 5.29 -3.36
C ASN A 111 0.61 4.57 -2.18
N TYR A 112 -0.11 3.47 -2.42
CA TYR A 112 -0.75 2.71 -1.36
C TYR A 112 0.26 2.01 -0.46
N ILE A 113 1.29 1.39 -1.05
CA ILE A 113 2.42 0.80 -0.31
C ILE A 113 3.10 1.87 0.56
N ALA A 114 3.37 3.05 0.00
CA ALA A 114 4.05 4.13 0.72
C ALA A 114 3.19 4.71 1.86
N LYS A 115 1.89 4.92 1.62
CA LYS A 115 0.94 5.43 2.63
C LYS A 115 0.76 4.49 3.81
N ASN A 116 0.80 3.19 3.57
CA ASN A 116 0.74 2.18 4.63
C ASN A 116 2.12 1.90 5.26
N HIS A 117 3.14 2.69 4.90
CA HIS A 117 4.48 2.60 5.47
C HIS A 117 5.10 1.18 5.43
N LEU A 118 4.70 0.36 4.45
CA LEU A 118 5.13 -1.04 4.37
C LEU A 118 6.64 -1.19 4.18
N PHE A 119 7.33 -0.12 3.78
CA PHE A 119 8.79 -0.11 3.64
C PHE A 119 9.43 1.02 4.46
N VAL A 120 10.35 0.65 5.33
CA VAL A 120 11.16 1.56 6.15
C VAL A 120 12.63 1.25 5.89
N ASN A 121 13.43 2.30 5.63
CA ASN A 121 14.86 2.19 5.34
C ASN A 121 15.21 1.16 4.25
N GLY A 122 14.37 1.06 3.22
CA GLY A 122 14.61 0.19 2.08
C GLY A 122 14.20 -1.28 2.28
N LYS A 123 13.63 -1.63 3.43
CA LYS A 123 13.21 -2.99 3.78
C LYS A 123 11.72 -3.03 4.09
N LEU A 124 11.11 -4.20 3.89
CA LEU A 124 9.75 -4.45 4.35
C LEU A 124 9.72 -4.32 5.88
N ASP A 125 8.79 -3.53 6.40
CA ASP A 125 8.64 -3.29 7.82
C ASP A 125 7.60 -4.26 8.41
N GLU A 126 8.04 -5.19 9.26
CA GLU A 126 7.17 -6.26 9.78
C GLU A 126 6.01 -5.72 10.62
N ALA A 127 6.24 -4.67 11.40
CA ALA A 127 5.19 -4.05 12.21
C ALA A 127 4.10 -3.40 11.33
N ALA A 128 4.49 -2.66 10.29
CA ALA A 128 3.55 -2.10 9.33
C ALA A 128 2.79 -3.20 8.55
N VAL A 129 3.43 -4.33 8.25
CA VAL A 129 2.76 -5.49 7.64
C VAL A 129 1.72 -6.09 8.58
N ASP A 130 2.04 -6.25 9.87
CA ASP A 130 1.09 -6.75 10.86
C ASP A 130 -0.12 -5.82 11.00
N GLU A 131 0.10 -4.50 11.10
CA GLU A 131 -0.97 -3.50 11.13
C GLU A 131 -1.84 -3.56 9.86
N PHE A 132 -1.19 -3.70 8.69
CA PHE A 132 -1.88 -3.82 7.42
C PHE A 132 -2.75 -5.08 7.36
N LEU A 133 -2.25 -6.20 7.85
CA LEU A 133 -2.98 -7.48 7.90
C LEU A 133 -4.12 -7.47 8.92
N LEU A 134 -4.03 -6.69 10.00
CA LEU A 134 -5.14 -6.54 10.94
C LEU A 134 -6.37 -5.86 10.28
N VAL A 135 -6.14 -4.99 9.31
CA VAL A 135 -7.20 -4.25 8.61
C VAL A 135 -7.66 -4.99 7.35
N HIS A 136 -6.72 -5.51 6.56
CA HIS A 136 -6.98 -6.04 5.21
C HIS A 136 -6.76 -7.55 5.09
N GLY A 137 -6.25 -8.22 6.13
CA GLY A 137 -5.94 -9.64 6.10
C GLY A 137 -7.18 -10.51 5.91
N GLU A 138 -6.97 -11.72 5.39
CA GLU A 138 -8.05 -12.67 5.12
C GLU A 138 -8.95 -12.91 6.34
N GLU A 139 -8.38 -12.98 7.54
CA GLU A 139 -9.14 -13.12 8.78
C GLU A 139 -10.03 -11.92 9.10
N ALA A 140 -9.56 -10.70 8.83
CA ALA A 140 -10.34 -9.48 9.01
C ALA A 140 -11.54 -9.46 8.05
N GLN A 141 -11.33 -9.95 6.83
CA GLN A 141 -12.37 -10.01 5.79
C GLN A 141 -13.43 -11.09 6.07
N ARG A 142 -13.12 -12.16 6.81
CA ARG A 142 -14.11 -13.18 7.22
C ARG A 142 -15.08 -12.71 8.32
N ARG A 143 -14.79 -11.59 8.98
CA ARG A 143 -15.62 -11.05 10.08
C ARG A 143 -16.75 -10.14 9.59
N HIS A 144 -16.82 -9.87 8.29
CA HIS A 144 -17.80 -9.04 7.61
C HIS A 144 -18.52 -9.83 6.51
#